data_AF-A0A953YXR4-F1
#
_entry.id   AF-A0A953YXR4-F1
#
_cell.length_a   1.000
_cell.length_b   1.000
_cell.length_c   1.000
_cell.angle_alpha   90.00
_cell.angle_beta   90.00
_cell.angle_gamma   90.00
#
_symmetry.space_group_name_H-M   'P 1'
#
loop_
_entity.id
_entity.type
_entity.pdbx_description
1 polymer ?
#
loop_
_entity_poly.entity_id
_entity_poly.type
_entity_poly.pdbx_seq_one_letter_code
_entity_poly.pdbx_strand_id
1 'polypeptide(L)'
;LDRTQPLLPLAPGLPERRTHDYVRHGTTTLFAALDVATGRVIGQTQRRHRSAEFLKFLRTVEANVPEVLDIHLVMDNYGTHKTDAIKRWLAARPRFHVHFTPTSASWLNQVERWFSTLTERCIRRGTHRSTQALEKSIRQYVDLNNEDPKPFVWTKTADDILASIERFCLRTSQSGH
;
A
#
# COMPACT_ATOMS: atom_id res chain seq x y z
N LEU A 1 -14.42 -6.95 -9.50
CA LEU A 1 -14.28 -8.00 -10.52
C LEU A 1 -15.51 -8.86 -10.39
N ASP A 2 -16.44 -8.79 -11.33
CA ASP A 2 -17.60 -9.70 -11.34
C ASP A 2 -17.24 -10.91 -12.20
N ARG A 3 -17.70 -12.08 -11.76
CA ARG A 3 -17.44 -13.35 -12.43
C ARG A 3 -18.74 -13.81 -13.07
N THR A 4 -18.64 -14.29 -14.31
CA THR A 4 -19.80 -14.65 -15.14
C THR A 4 -20.45 -15.99 -14.77
N GLN A 5 -19.89 -16.77 -13.84
CA GLN A 5 -20.54 -17.98 -13.28
C GLN A 5 -20.34 -18.14 -11.76
N PRO A 6 -21.32 -18.77 -11.06
CA PRO A 6 -21.25 -18.99 -9.61
C PRO A 6 -20.11 -19.95 -9.23
N LEU A 7 -19.48 -19.68 -8.09
CA LEU A 7 -18.48 -20.57 -7.49
C LEU A 7 -19.18 -21.87 -7.05
N LEU A 8 -18.77 -22.99 -7.64
CA LEU A 8 -19.21 -24.31 -7.18
C LEU A 8 -18.58 -24.61 -5.80
N PRO A 9 -19.31 -25.27 -4.89
CA PRO A 9 -18.80 -25.59 -3.56
C PRO A 9 -17.56 -26.49 -3.64
N LEU A 10 -16.65 -26.32 -2.67
CA LEU A 10 -15.47 -27.16 -2.51
C LEU A 10 -15.90 -28.60 -2.18
N ALA A 11 -15.48 -29.55 -3.02
CA ALA A 11 -15.62 -30.98 -2.77
C ALA A 11 -14.23 -31.61 -2.53
N PRO A 12 -14.09 -32.57 -1.60
CA PRO A 12 -12.80 -33.25 -1.35
C PRO A 12 -12.24 -33.88 -2.63
N GLY A 13 -10.99 -33.58 -2.97
CA GLY A 13 -10.30 -34.16 -4.13
C GLY A 13 -10.33 -33.34 -5.43
N LEU A 14 -10.98 -32.16 -5.44
CA LEU A 14 -10.98 -31.26 -6.59
C LEU A 14 -10.15 -29.99 -6.29
N PRO A 15 -9.01 -29.75 -6.97
CA PRO A 15 -8.33 -28.47 -6.88
C PRO A 15 -9.24 -27.36 -7.42
N GLU A 16 -9.22 -26.20 -6.77
CA GLU A 16 -10.02 -25.02 -7.15
C GLU A 16 -9.80 -24.69 -8.64
N ARG A 17 -10.83 -24.92 -9.47
CA ARG A 17 -10.79 -24.59 -10.91
C ARG A 17 -11.16 -23.12 -11.08
N ARG A 18 -10.22 -22.31 -11.55
CA ARG A 18 -10.41 -20.88 -11.82
C ARG A 18 -10.41 -20.63 -13.33
N THR A 19 -11.49 -20.07 -13.87
CA THR A 19 -11.50 -19.49 -15.22
C THR A 19 -10.93 -18.07 -15.18
N HIS A 20 -10.25 -17.67 -16.27
CA HIS A 20 -9.44 -16.45 -16.37
C HIS A 20 -10.24 -15.19 -16.74
N ASP A 21 -11.55 -15.29 -16.97
CA ASP A 21 -12.36 -14.18 -17.47
C ASP A 21 -12.99 -13.37 -16.32
N TYR A 22 -12.70 -12.07 -16.29
CA TYR A 22 -13.20 -11.15 -15.27
C TYR A 22 -13.74 -9.87 -15.90
N VAL A 23 -14.95 -9.46 -15.51
CA VAL A 23 -15.50 -8.15 -15.87
C VAL A 23 -15.08 -7.10 -14.83
N ARG A 24 -14.49 -5.99 -15.29
CA ARG A 24 -14.12 -4.84 -14.44
C ARG A 24 -15.26 -3.83 -14.40
N HIS A 25 -15.91 -3.69 -13.24
CA HIS A 25 -17.01 -2.75 -13.01
C HIS A 25 -16.52 -1.34 -12.61
N GLY A 26 -15.40 -0.89 -13.19
CA GLY A 26 -14.71 0.36 -12.85
C GLY A 26 -13.42 0.17 -12.03
N THR A 27 -12.76 1.28 -11.69
CA THR A 27 -11.52 1.33 -10.92
C THR A 27 -11.63 2.31 -9.74
N THR A 28 -10.86 2.04 -8.69
CA THR A 28 -10.64 2.96 -7.56
C THR A 28 -9.16 3.02 -7.26
N THR A 29 -8.72 4.09 -6.63
CA THR A 29 -7.38 4.23 -6.06
C THR A 29 -7.46 4.00 -4.55
N LEU A 30 -6.48 3.33 -3.98
CA LEU A 30 -6.33 3.19 -2.52
C LEU A 30 -5.00 3.81 -2.12
N PHE A 31 -5.06 4.82 -1.26
CA PHE A 31 -3.90 5.28 -0.51
C PHE A 31 -3.89 4.55 0.84
N ALA A 32 -2.72 4.08 1.27
CA ALA A 32 -2.57 3.45 2.57
C ALA A 32 -1.24 3.84 3.21
N ALA A 33 -1.26 3.93 4.54
CA ALA A 33 -0.10 4.14 5.39
C ALA A 33 -0.10 3.02 6.42
N LEU A 34 1.01 2.30 6.49
CA LEU A 34 1.24 1.21 7.44
C LEU A 34 2.13 1.74 8.55
N ASP A 35 1.66 1.64 9.79
CA ASP A 35 2.50 1.80 10.97
C ASP A 35 3.41 0.57 11.08
N VAL A 36 4.70 0.80 10.92
CA VAL A 36 5.72 -0.26 10.91
C VAL A 36 5.90 -0.94 12.26
N ALA A 37 5.60 -0.25 13.37
CA ALA A 37 5.76 -0.79 14.72
C ALA A 37 4.56 -1.65 15.11
N THR A 38 3.35 -1.18 14.80
CA THR A 38 2.11 -1.84 15.24
C THR A 38 1.50 -2.74 14.18
N GLY A 39 1.81 -2.54 12.89
CA GLY A 39 1.14 -3.21 11.77
C GLY A 39 -0.24 -2.65 11.43
N ARG A 40 -0.68 -1.58 12.11
CA ARG A 40 -1.96 -0.91 11.84
C ARG A 40 -1.89 -0.17 10.50
N VAL A 41 -3.01 -0.13 9.79
CA VAL A 41 -3.13 0.51 8.48
C VAL A 41 -4.18 1.60 8.49
N ILE A 42 -3.81 2.78 8.01
CA ILE A 42 -4.74 3.85 7.66
C ILE A 42 -4.95 3.77 6.16
N GLY A 43 -6.18 3.45 5.72
CA GLY A 43 -6.52 3.33 4.31
C GLY A 43 -7.59 4.32 3.87
N GLN A 44 -7.43 4.93 2.69
CA GLN A 44 -8.43 5.82 2.10
C GLN A 44 -8.56 5.56 0.59
N THR A 45 -9.77 5.22 0.15
CA THR A 45 -10.09 5.07 -1.27
C THR A 45 -10.43 6.42 -1.90
N GLN A 46 -9.95 6.64 -3.11
CA GLN A 46 -10.16 7.86 -3.90
C GLN A 46 -10.53 7.51 -5.34
N ARG A 47 -11.30 8.37 -6.01
CA ARG A 47 -11.70 8.16 -7.42
C ARG A 47 -10.54 8.37 -8.40
N ARG A 48 -9.50 9.09 -8.00
CA ARG A 48 -8.36 9.45 -8.84
C ARG A 48 -7.06 9.34 -8.04
N HIS A 49 -5.95 9.12 -8.75
CA HIS A 49 -4.60 9.05 -8.20
C HIS A 49 -3.80 10.30 -8.60
N ARG A 50 -4.00 11.42 -7.89
CA ARG A 50 -3.27 12.68 -8.13
C ARG A 50 -2.79 13.28 -6.81
N SER A 51 -1.97 14.33 -6.91
CA SER A 51 -1.43 15.05 -5.76
C SER A 51 -2.51 15.63 -4.84
N ALA A 52 -3.64 16.08 -5.38
CA ALA A 52 -4.76 16.60 -4.57
C ALA A 52 -5.39 15.52 -3.69
N GLU A 53 -5.61 14.32 -4.24
CA GLU A 53 -6.10 13.18 -3.49
C GLU A 53 -5.07 12.66 -2.48
N PHE A 54 -3.78 12.64 -2.86
CA PHE A 54 -2.69 12.32 -1.94
C PHE A 54 -2.60 13.30 -0.77
N LEU A 55 -2.79 14.61 -1.01
CA LEU A 55 -2.82 15.62 0.05
C LEU A 55 -3.97 15.41 1.04
N LYS A 56 -5.15 15.02 0.55
CA LYS A 56 -6.28 14.64 1.42
C LYS A 56 -5.92 13.43 2.29
N PHE A 57 -5.18 12.48 1.72
CA PHE A 57 -4.70 11.33 2.46
C PHE A 57 -3.68 11.72 3.54
N LEU A 58 -2.72 12.61 3.24
CA LEU A 58 -1.77 13.11 4.24
C LEU A 58 -2.46 13.79 5.43
N ARG A 59 -3.52 14.57 5.20
CA ARG A 59 -4.34 15.13 6.28
C ARG A 59 -5.06 14.07 7.10
N THR A 60 -5.47 12.97 6.45
CA THR A 60 -6.08 11.84 7.15
C THR A 60 -5.06 11.14 8.05
N VAL A 61 -3.82 10.97 7.57
CA VAL A 61 -2.72 10.45 8.40
C VAL A 61 -2.44 11.38 9.58
N GLU A 62 -2.28 12.69 9.33
CA GLU A 62 -2.05 13.71 10.37
C GLU A 62 -3.11 13.65 11.48
N ALA A 63 -4.39 13.50 11.13
CA ALA A 63 -5.49 13.43 12.08
C ALA A 63 -5.56 12.11 12.88
N ASN A 64 -4.88 11.05 12.43
CA ASN A 64 -4.85 9.74 13.10
C ASN A 64 -3.58 9.51 13.93
N VAL A 65 -2.64 10.47 13.93
CA VAL A 65 -1.41 10.40 14.73
C VAL A 65 -1.48 11.44 15.85
N PRO A 66 -1.19 11.07 17.12
CA PRO A 66 -1.13 12.02 18.23
C PRO A 66 -0.24 13.23 17.93
N GLU A 67 -0.68 14.43 18.30
CA GLU A 67 0.01 15.67 17.92
C GLU A 67 1.42 15.85 18.49
N VAL A 68 1.74 15.11 19.55
CA VAL A 68 3.05 15.11 20.21
C VAL A 68 4.09 14.28 19.45
N LEU A 69 3.67 13.44 18.50
CA LEU A 69 4.56 12.54 17.77
C LEU A 69 4.96 13.12 16.42
N ASP A 70 6.21 12.87 16.05
CA ASP A 70 6.71 13.08 14.70
C ASP A 70 6.20 11.98 13.75
N ILE A 71 5.98 12.35 12.49
CA ILE A 71 5.48 11.46 11.44
C ILE A 71 6.60 11.22 10.42
N HIS A 72 7.17 10.02 10.46
CA HIS A 72 8.18 9.57 9.50
C HIS A 72 7.51 8.82 8.34
N LEU A 73 7.40 9.49 7.18
CA LEU A 73 6.85 8.89 5.97
C LEU A 73 7.96 8.23 5.15
N VAL A 74 7.91 6.90 5.03
CA VAL A 74 8.73 6.15 4.07
C VAL A 74 7.90 5.91 2.81
N MET A 75 8.36 6.44 1.67
CA MET A 75 7.60 6.39 0.41
C MET A 75 8.49 6.03 -0.79
N ASP A 76 7.86 5.54 -1.85
CA ASP A 76 8.54 5.33 -3.13
C ASP A 76 8.81 6.68 -3.85
N ASN A 77 9.50 6.62 -4.99
CA ASN A 77 9.87 7.81 -5.75
C ASN A 77 8.76 8.35 -6.67
N TYR A 78 7.50 7.96 -6.48
CA TYR A 78 6.43 8.31 -7.41
C TYR A 78 6.17 9.82 -7.49
N GLY A 79 5.94 10.31 -8.72
CA GLY A 79 5.92 11.74 -9.03
C GLY A 79 4.85 12.54 -8.28
N THR A 80 3.72 11.93 -7.91
CA THR A 80 2.66 12.63 -7.15
C THR A 80 3.12 13.08 -5.77
N HIS A 81 4.11 12.42 -5.18
CA HIS A 81 4.69 12.79 -3.88
C HIS A 81 5.61 14.02 -3.98
N LYS A 82 6.05 14.39 -5.20
CA LYS A 82 7.08 15.41 -5.41
C LYS A 82 6.57 16.68 -6.07
N THR A 83 5.26 16.83 -6.22
CA THR A 83 4.66 18.06 -6.75
C THR A 83 4.87 19.24 -5.80
N ASP A 84 4.92 20.45 -6.33
CA ASP A 84 5.17 21.66 -5.52
C ASP A 84 4.12 21.87 -4.42
N ALA A 85 2.87 21.51 -4.70
CA ALA A 85 1.79 21.56 -3.70
C ALA A 85 2.10 20.67 -2.49
N ILE A 86 2.61 19.46 -2.71
CA ILE A 86 2.99 18.53 -1.64
C ILE A 86 4.23 19.04 -0.90
N LYS A 87 5.27 19.49 -1.63
CA LYS A 87 6.49 20.05 -1.04
C LYS A 87 6.18 21.23 -0.12
N ARG A 88 5.36 22.19 -0.58
CA ARG A 88 4.94 23.35 0.23
C ARG A 88 4.13 22.94 1.46
N TRP A 89 3.23 21.97 1.32
CA TRP A 89 2.41 21.50 2.44
C TRP A 89 3.23 20.81 3.53
N LEU A 90 4.22 20.00 3.14
CA LEU A 90 5.16 19.33 4.04
C LEU A 90 6.10 20.34 4.71
N ALA A 91 6.63 21.32 3.95
CA ALA A 91 7.50 22.36 4.51
C ALA A 91 6.82 23.20 5.60
N ALA A 92 5.50 23.36 5.53
CA ALA A 92 4.71 24.04 6.56
C ALA A 92 4.43 23.19 7.81
N ARG A 93 4.90 21.94 7.87
CA ARG A 93 4.62 20.96 8.92
C ARG A 93 5.91 20.30 9.40
N PRO A 94 6.62 20.90 10.38
CA PRO A 94 7.94 20.43 10.80
C PRO A 94 7.95 19.01 11.36
N ARG A 95 6.82 18.50 11.89
CA ARG A 95 6.70 17.11 12.38
C ARG A 95 6.69 16.05 11.29
N PHE A 96 6.54 16.42 10.01
CA PHE A 96 6.57 15.48 8.90
C PHE A 96 7.99 15.32 8.37
N HIS A 97 8.56 14.13 8.53
CA HIS A 97 9.86 13.76 7.99
C HIS A 97 9.67 12.77 6.84
N VAL A 98 10.06 13.17 5.63
CA VAL A 98 9.90 12.33 4.43
C VAL A 98 11.20 11.63 4.07
N HIS A 99 11.11 10.31 3.91
CA HIS A 99 12.19 9.41 3.52
C HIS A 99 11.80 8.70 2.23
N PHE A 100 12.53 8.95 1.16
CA PHE A 100 12.31 8.24 -0.10
C PHE A 100 13.15 6.98 -0.14
N THR A 101 12.57 5.85 -0.55
CA THR A 101 13.35 4.64 -0.79
C THR A 101 14.33 4.87 -1.94
N PRO A 102 15.54 4.29 -1.91
CA PRO A 102 16.46 4.31 -3.04
C PRO A 102 15.78 3.82 -4.33
N THR A 103 16.25 4.32 -5.48
CA THR A 103 15.76 3.86 -6.78
C THR A 103 15.87 2.34 -6.86
N SER A 104 14.80 1.68 -7.32
CA SER A 104 14.69 0.23 -7.46
C SER A 104 14.81 -0.57 -6.13
N ALA A 105 14.64 0.08 -4.98
CA ALA A 105 14.55 -0.56 -3.66
C ALA A 105 13.13 -0.52 -3.08
N SER A 106 12.10 -0.69 -3.92
CA SER A 106 10.69 -0.65 -3.49
C SER A 106 10.33 -1.73 -2.46
N TRP A 107 11.12 -2.81 -2.38
CA TRP A 107 10.98 -3.86 -1.36
C TRP A 107 11.14 -3.34 0.09
N LEU A 108 11.75 -2.17 0.29
CA LEU A 108 11.81 -1.49 1.60
C LEU A 108 10.46 -0.89 2.01
N ASN A 109 9.59 -0.62 1.04
CA ASN A 109 8.29 -0.02 1.25
C ASN A 109 7.28 -1.08 1.74
N GLN A 110 7.20 -1.29 3.05
CA GLN A 110 6.41 -2.36 3.65
C GLN A 110 4.91 -2.31 3.30
N VAL A 111 4.35 -1.11 3.03
CA VAL A 111 2.95 -1.00 2.61
C VAL A 111 2.69 -1.67 1.25
N GLU A 112 3.70 -1.81 0.38
CA GLU A 112 3.57 -2.59 -0.88
C GLU A 112 3.34 -4.08 -0.62
N ARG A 113 3.99 -4.63 0.41
CA ARG A 113 3.74 -6.02 0.85
C ARG A 113 2.32 -6.17 1.40
N TRP A 114 1.85 -5.16 2.12
CA TRP A 114 0.46 -5.13 2.59
C TRP A 114 -0.53 -5.06 1.42
N PHE A 115 -0.30 -4.22 0.41
CA PHE A 115 -1.13 -4.17 -0.81
C PHE A 115 -1.16 -5.51 -1.56
N SER A 116 -0.03 -6.20 -1.63
CA SER A 116 0.05 -7.54 -2.22
C SER A 116 -0.84 -8.53 -1.46
N THR A 117 -0.79 -8.48 -0.12
CA THR A 117 -1.60 -9.34 0.75
C THR A 117 -3.10 -9.03 0.61
N LEU A 118 -3.50 -7.75 0.62
CA LEU A 118 -4.87 -7.31 0.34
C LEU A 118 -5.35 -7.85 -1.02
N THR A 119 -4.50 -7.74 -2.04
CA THR A 119 -4.83 -8.19 -3.39
C THR A 119 -5.09 -9.69 -3.43
N GLU A 120 -4.23 -10.49 -2.82
CA GLU A 120 -4.33 -11.95 -2.83
C GLU A 120 -5.47 -12.50 -1.96
N ARG A 121 -5.70 -11.89 -0.80
CA ARG A 121 -6.67 -12.39 0.18
C ARG A 121 -8.07 -11.84 -0.04
N CYS A 122 -8.20 -10.58 -0.46
CA CYS A 122 -9.49 -9.93 -0.63
C CYS A 122 -9.84 -9.77 -2.11
N ILE A 123 -9.03 -9.04 -2.88
CA ILE A 123 -9.43 -8.56 -4.23
C ILE A 123 -9.55 -9.71 -5.24
N ARG A 124 -8.59 -10.64 -5.23
CA ARG A 124 -8.59 -11.80 -6.15
C ARG A 124 -9.60 -12.86 -5.75
N ARG A 125 -9.96 -12.97 -4.46
CA ARG A 125 -10.94 -13.96 -3.98
C ARG A 125 -12.37 -13.44 -4.02
N GLY A 126 -12.55 -12.13 -3.88
CA GLY A 126 -13.87 -11.48 -3.92
C GLY A 126 -14.48 -11.41 -5.31
N THR A 127 -15.81 -11.30 -5.34
CA THR A 127 -16.59 -10.92 -6.52
C THR A 127 -17.18 -9.54 -6.26
N HIS A 128 -16.80 -8.54 -7.04
CA HIS A 128 -17.23 -7.15 -6.88
C HIS A 128 -17.96 -6.66 -8.13
N ARG A 129 -19.27 -6.48 -8.01
CA ARG A 129 -20.20 -6.06 -9.09
C ARG A 129 -20.27 -4.55 -9.30
N SER A 130 -19.59 -3.77 -8.46
CA SER A 130 -19.50 -2.31 -8.59
C SER A 130 -18.24 -1.80 -7.89
N THR A 131 -17.80 -0.59 -8.24
CA THR A 131 -16.70 0.08 -7.52
C THR A 131 -17.02 0.32 -6.05
N GLN A 132 -18.29 0.61 -5.72
CA GLN A 132 -18.70 0.78 -4.31
C GLN A 132 -18.57 -0.51 -3.51
N ALA A 133 -18.91 -1.66 -4.11
CA ALA A 133 -18.71 -2.96 -3.46
C ALA A 133 -17.22 -3.26 -3.23
N LEU A 134 -16.37 -2.90 -4.19
CA LEU A 134 -14.91 -3.00 -4.04
C LEU A 134 -14.38 -2.11 -2.91
N GLU A 135 -14.78 -0.84 -2.87
CA GLU A 135 -14.41 0.11 -1.80
C GLU A 135 -14.88 -0.36 -0.42
N LYS A 136 -16.09 -0.95 -0.34
CA LYS A 136 -16.59 -1.55 0.91
C LYS A 136 -15.73 -2.72 1.36
N SER A 137 -15.39 -3.64 0.46
CA SER A 137 -14.52 -4.78 0.79
C SER A 137 -13.12 -4.35 1.22
N ILE A 138 -12.56 -3.32 0.58
CA ILE A 138 -11.26 -2.75 0.98
C ILE A 138 -11.33 -2.17 2.40
N ARG A 139 -12.36 -1.37 2.70
CA ARG A 139 -12.54 -0.82 4.07
C ARG A 139 -12.68 -1.92 5.11
N GLN A 140 -13.54 -2.90 4.86
CA GLN A 140 -13.71 -4.04 5.75
C GLN A 140 -12.40 -4.81 5.95
N TYR A 141 -11.58 -4.97 4.91
CA TYR A 141 -10.28 -5.62 5.05
C TYR A 141 -9.32 -4.80 5.92
N VAL A 142 -9.31 -3.47 5.78
CA VAL A 142 -8.52 -2.59 6.67
C VAL A 142 -8.98 -2.70 8.11
N ASP A 143 -10.30 -2.73 8.35
CA ASP A 143 -10.87 -2.87 9.69
C ASP A 143 -10.44 -4.21 10.32
N LEU A 144 -10.63 -5.33 9.60
CA LEU A 144 -10.20 -6.66 10.03
C LEU A 144 -8.67 -6.76 10.26
N ASN A 145 -7.87 -6.10 9.43
CA ASN A 145 -6.42 -6.01 9.64
C ASN A 145 -6.10 -5.29 10.95
N ASN A 146 -6.86 -4.26 11.29
CA ASN A 146 -6.62 -3.43 12.47
C ASN A 146 -7.20 -4.00 13.77
N GLU A 147 -8.06 -5.02 13.70
CA GLU A 147 -8.52 -5.80 14.86
C GLU A 147 -7.40 -6.65 15.46
N ASP A 148 -6.55 -7.27 14.62
CA ASP A 148 -5.36 -8.04 15.02
C ASP A 148 -4.17 -7.67 14.10
N PRO A 149 -3.58 -6.46 14.27
CA PRO A 149 -2.55 -5.97 13.37
C PRO A 149 -1.25 -6.73 13.55
N LYS A 150 -0.67 -7.17 12.43
CA LYS A 150 0.57 -7.96 12.42
C LYS A 150 1.67 -7.13 11.77
N PRO A 151 2.62 -6.59 12.56
CA PRO A 151 3.76 -5.88 11.99
C PRO A 151 4.60 -6.85 11.16
N PHE A 152 5.23 -6.35 10.09
CA PHE A 152 6.19 -7.17 9.36
C PHE A 152 7.49 -7.21 10.13
N VAL A 153 7.95 -8.43 10.42
CA VAL A 153 9.25 -8.64 11.05
C VAL A 153 10.30 -8.75 9.96
N TRP A 154 11.33 -7.89 10.05
CA TRP A 154 12.53 -8.03 9.24
C TRP A 154 13.32 -9.23 9.71
N THR A 155 13.65 -10.13 8.79
CA THR A 155 14.49 -11.30 9.09
C THR A 155 15.99 -11.00 9.01
N LYS A 156 16.35 -9.88 8.38
CA LYS A 156 17.71 -9.38 8.25
C LYS A 156 17.96 -8.25 9.23
N THR A 157 19.19 -8.13 9.72
CA THR A 157 19.59 -7.03 10.59
C THR A 157 19.58 -5.70 9.83
N ALA A 158 19.60 -4.58 10.55
CA ALA A 158 19.71 -3.25 9.94
C ALA A 158 20.98 -3.15 9.08
N ASP A 159 22.12 -3.65 9.59
CA ASP A 159 23.40 -3.65 8.86
C ASP A 159 23.32 -4.49 7.58
N ASP A 160 22.67 -5.65 7.63
CA ASP A 160 22.46 -6.48 6.44
C ASP A 160 21.57 -5.80 5.39
N ILE A 161 20.56 -5.06 5.85
CA ILE A 161 19.68 -4.27 4.99
C ILE A 161 20.48 -3.15 4.34
N LEU A 162 21.26 -2.38 5.11
CA LEU A 162 22.10 -1.30 4.61
C LEU A 162 23.16 -1.81 3.62
N ALA A 163 23.85 -2.90 3.94
CA ALA A 163 24.80 -3.55 3.03
C ALA A 163 24.11 -4.06 1.75
N SER A 164 22.86 -4.53 1.84
CA SER A 164 22.09 -4.93 0.66
C SER A 164 21.71 -3.72 -0.21
N ILE A 165 21.38 -2.59 0.41
CA ILE A 165 21.10 -1.33 -0.30
C ILE A 165 22.37 -0.83 -0.98
N GLU A 166 23.50 -0.81 -0.28
CA GLU A 166 24.79 -0.38 -0.83
C GLU A 166 25.18 -1.21 -2.06
N ARG A 167 25.16 -2.55 -1.94
CA ARG A 167 25.43 -3.47 -3.06
C ARG A 167 24.48 -3.24 -4.25
N PHE A 168 23.23 -2.93 -3.96
CA PHE A 168 22.22 -2.68 -4.97
C PHE A 168 22.47 -1.34 -5.70
N CYS A 169 22.66 -0.25 -4.94
CA CYS A 169 22.97 1.07 -5.46
C CYS A 169 24.25 1.05 -6.32
N LEU A 170 25.32 0.42 -5.85
CA LEU A 170 26.57 0.26 -6.62
C LEU A 170 26.32 -0.43 -7.96
N ARG A 171 25.51 -1.49 -7.99
CA ARG A 171 25.18 -2.22 -9.23
C ARG A 171 24.37 -1.37 -10.20
N THR A 172 23.42 -0.57 -9.71
CA THR A 172 22.58 0.29 -10.55
C THR A 172 23.27 1.59 -10.96
N SER A 173 24.28 2.04 -10.23
CA SER A 173 25.09 3.22 -10.61
C SER A 173 26.24 2.88 -11.55
N GLN A 174 26.69 1.62 -11.57
CA GLN A 174 27.70 1.11 -12.50
C GLN A 174 27.12 0.41 -13.75
N SER A 175 25.81 0.54 -14.00
CA SER A 175 25.24 0.16 -15.30
C SER A 175 25.67 1.20 -16.34
N GLY A 176 26.86 0.99 -16.93
CA GLY A 176 27.44 1.86 -17.94
C GLY A 176 26.47 2.17 -19.06
N HIS A 177 26.03 3.41 -19.10
CA HIS A 177 25.49 4.12 -20.25
C HIS A 177 26.22 5.45 -20.34
#